data_AF-A0A2E7ZNX5-F1
#
_entry.id   AF-A0A2E7ZNX5-F1
#
_cell.length_a   1.000
_cell.length_b   1.000
_cell.length_c   1.000
_cell.angle_alpha   90.00
_cell.angle_beta   90.00
_cell.angle_gamma   90.00
#
_symmetry.space_group_name_H-M   'P 1'
#
loop_
_entity.id
_entity.type
_entity.pdbx_description
1 polymer ?
#
loop_
_entity_poly.entity_id
_entity_poly.type
_entity_poly.pdbx_seq_one_letter_code
_entity_poly.pdbx_strand_id
1 'polypeptide(L)'
;MKQDASENNLFNPLEMNPLFKSMLIIGFINLLFIGCTQPVPVPQTSLYKRLGGEKTLVAFSLQVSRKPKIQEAIGSDQGRIFRKRLSEWMCRASSGPCDFPSRKEFFQEVELNPGQQRLLMQALMEVLSETGVPEPIRQELLSELAKS
;
A
#
# COMPACT_ATOMS: atom_id res chain seq x y z
N MET A 1 14.67 72.95 35.99
CA MET A 1 15.33 71.70 36.44
C MET A 1 16.09 71.12 35.25
N LYS A 2 17.36 70.76 35.47
CA LYS A 2 18.31 70.14 34.52
C LYS A 2 17.77 68.83 33.93
N GLN A 3 18.07 68.54 32.65
CA GLN A 3 19.04 67.49 32.26
C GLN A 3 19.19 67.35 30.74
N ASP A 4 20.45 67.37 30.31
CA ASP A 4 20.98 66.99 28.98
C ASP A 4 20.95 65.46 28.75
N ALA A 5 20.79 65.05 27.48
CA ALA A 5 21.36 63.84 26.86
C ALA A 5 21.03 63.90 25.34
N SER A 6 21.97 64.32 24.48
CA SER A 6 23.02 63.52 23.81
C SER A 6 22.48 62.49 22.81
N GLU A 7 22.80 62.77 21.54
CA GLU A 7 23.12 61.87 20.41
C GLU A 7 22.35 60.56 20.22
N ASN A 8 21.74 60.40 19.05
CA ASN A 8 22.34 59.57 18.00
C ASN A 8 21.51 59.52 16.71
N ASN A 9 22.24 59.71 15.61
CA ASN A 9 22.11 59.04 14.32
C ASN A 9 20.82 59.24 13.51
N LEU A 10 20.95 59.96 12.40
CA LEU A 10 21.33 59.38 11.11
C LEU A 10 20.07 58.80 10.46
N PHE A 11 19.58 59.53 9.46
CA PHE A 11 19.04 59.06 8.19
C PHE A 11 18.00 60.08 7.71
N ASN A 12 18.47 60.93 6.80
CA ASN A 12 17.65 61.84 6.03
C ASN A 12 16.51 61.06 5.36
N PRO A 13 15.25 61.48 5.55
CA PRO A 13 14.14 60.93 4.81
C PRO A 13 14.03 61.66 3.46
N LEU A 14 13.51 60.93 2.46
CA LEU A 14 12.98 61.43 1.19
C LEU A 14 14.01 61.62 0.07
N GLU A 15 14.12 60.59 -0.76
CA GLU A 15 13.79 60.69 -2.19
C GLU A 15 13.49 59.27 -2.71
N MET A 16 12.21 58.90 -2.75
CA MET A 16 11.77 57.67 -3.41
C MET A 16 10.62 57.99 -4.35
N ASN A 17 10.79 57.55 -5.60
CA ASN A 17 9.94 57.83 -6.75
C ASN A 17 8.45 57.50 -6.51
N PRO A 18 7.51 58.35 -6.96
CA PRO A 18 6.07 58.19 -6.72
C PRO A 18 5.46 56.95 -7.40
N LEU A 19 6.21 56.28 -8.26
CA LEU A 19 5.77 55.11 -9.02
C LEU A 19 5.78 53.82 -8.16
N PHE A 20 6.64 53.74 -7.14
CA PHE A 20 6.76 52.55 -6.29
C PHE A 20 5.69 52.42 -5.20
N LYS A 21 5.00 53.51 -4.85
CA LYS A 21 3.90 53.47 -3.86
C LYS A 21 2.65 52.80 -4.40
N SER A 22 2.40 52.86 -5.71
CA SER A 22 1.17 52.33 -6.32
C SER A 22 1.20 50.81 -6.49
N MET A 23 2.39 50.19 -6.53
CA MET A 23 2.53 48.75 -6.78
C MET A 23 2.50 47.88 -5.50
N LEU A 24 2.51 48.50 -4.31
CA LEU A 24 2.48 47.77 -3.04
C LEU A 24 1.06 47.44 -2.55
N ILE A 25 0.04 48.18 -3.01
CA ILE A 25 -1.36 48.00 -2.54
C ILE A 25 -2.05 46.84 -3.28
N ILE A 26 -1.63 46.52 -4.51
CA ILE A 26 -2.20 45.43 -5.31
C ILE A 26 -1.67 44.05 -4.87
N GLY A 27 -0.52 44.00 -4.19
CA GLY A 27 0.10 42.74 -3.72
C GLY A 27 -0.54 42.12 -2.47
N PHE A 28 -1.29 42.90 -1.68
CA PHE A 28 -1.77 42.44 -0.36
C PHE A 28 -3.13 41.71 -0.39
N ILE A 29 -3.89 41.82 -1.49
CA ILE A 29 -5.25 41.25 -1.59
C ILE A 29 -5.26 39.77 -2.02
N ASN A 30 -4.16 39.25 -2.57
CA ASN A 30 -4.09 37.86 -3.05
C ASN A 30 -3.59 36.84 -2.01
N LEU A 31 -3.31 37.25 -0.77
CA LEU A 31 -2.64 36.40 0.23
C LEU A 31 -3.58 35.63 1.17
N LEU A 32 -4.87 35.49 0.82
CA LEU A 32 -5.88 34.84 1.69
C LEU A 32 -6.47 33.53 1.15
N PHE A 33 -5.98 33.00 0.02
CA PHE A 33 -6.47 31.73 -0.55
C PHE A 33 -5.42 30.61 -0.64
N ILE A 34 -4.44 30.58 0.28
CA ILE A 34 -3.66 29.34 0.53
C ILE A 34 -4.45 28.50 1.54
N GLY A 35 -5.63 28.05 1.13
CA GLY A 35 -6.31 26.97 1.81
C GLY A 35 -5.44 25.73 1.65
N CYS A 36 -4.91 25.21 2.76
CA CYS A 36 -4.23 23.93 2.79
C CYS A 36 -5.19 22.86 2.26
N THR A 37 -5.06 22.50 0.98
CA THR A 37 -5.53 21.20 0.49
C THR A 37 -4.65 20.14 1.14
N GLN A 38 -4.97 19.81 2.39
CA GLN A 38 -4.49 18.57 2.98
C GLN A 38 -5.05 17.46 2.08
N PRO A 39 -4.20 16.62 1.46
CA PRO A 39 -4.69 15.48 0.71
C PRO A 39 -5.54 14.65 1.68
N VAL A 40 -6.85 14.59 1.43
CA VAL A 40 -7.75 13.71 2.18
C VAL A 40 -7.12 12.32 2.11
N PRO A 41 -6.81 11.68 3.25
CA PRO A 41 -6.26 10.33 3.23
C PRO A 41 -7.27 9.44 2.52
N VAL A 42 -6.96 9.03 1.28
CA VAL A 42 -7.71 7.96 0.63
C VAL A 42 -7.60 6.77 1.57
N PRO A 43 -8.71 6.19 2.06
CA PRO A 43 -8.64 5.02 2.92
C PRO A 43 -7.75 4.01 2.20
N GLN A 44 -6.60 3.68 2.80
CA GLN A 44 -5.70 2.67 2.25
C GLN A 44 -6.47 1.36 2.31
N THR A 45 -7.20 1.04 1.25
CA THR A 45 -7.97 -0.20 1.15
C THR A 45 -6.97 -1.33 1.33
N SER A 46 -7.20 -2.20 2.32
CA SER A 46 -6.28 -3.31 2.59
C SER A 46 -6.02 -4.12 1.31
N LEU A 47 -4.84 -4.73 1.23
CA LEU A 47 -4.49 -5.60 0.11
C LEU A 47 -5.59 -6.65 -0.13
N TYR A 48 -6.15 -7.21 0.93
CA TYR A 48 -7.30 -8.11 0.88
C TYR A 48 -8.50 -7.52 0.11
N LYS A 49 -8.88 -6.27 0.38
CA LYS A 49 -9.97 -5.59 -0.35
C LYS A 49 -9.59 -5.31 -1.80
N ARG A 50 -8.34 -4.91 -2.07
CA ARG A 50 -7.83 -4.66 -3.44
C ARG A 50 -7.77 -5.93 -4.28
N LEU A 51 -7.57 -7.09 -3.66
CA LEU A 51 -7.65 -8.41 -4.28
C LEU A 51 -9.10 -8.87 -4.54
N GLY A 52 -10.11 -8.16 -4.02
CA GLY A 52 -11.53 -8.54 -4.17
C GLY A 52 -12.08 -9.42 -3.04
N GLY A 53 -11.32 -9.60 -1.95
CA GLY A 53 -11.75 -10.29 -0.74
C GLY A 53 -11.85 -11.82 -0.88
N GLU A 54 -12.53 -12.44 0.09
CA GLU A 54 -12.57 -13.90 0.31
C GLU A 54 -12.93 -14.69 -0.94
N LYS A 55 -14.02 -14.29 -1.64
CA LYS A 55 -14.49 -15.00 -2.84
C LYS A 55 -13.39 -15.09 -3.91
N THR A 56 -12.62 -14.01 -4.08
CA THR A 56 -11.53 -13.99 -5.05
C THR A 56 -10.36 -14.86 -4.59
N LEU A 57 -9.99 -14.80 -3.31
CA LEU A 57 -8.93 -15.65 -2.77
C LEU A 57 -9.26 -17.15 -2.90
N VAL A 58 -10.51 -17.54 -2.62
CA VAL A 58 -11.00 -18.91 -2.85
C VAL A 58 -10.92 -19.28 -4.33
N ALA A 59 -11.28 -18.37 -5.23
CA ALA A 59 -11.18 -18.58 -6.67
C ALA A 59 -9.72 -18.77 -7.13
N PHE A 60 -8.78 -17.96 -6.63
CA PHE A 60 -7.37 -18.13 -6.90
C PHE A 60 -6.87 -19.49 -6.40
N SER A 61 -7.21 -19.88 -5.18
CA SER A 61 -6.81 -21.19 -4.63
C SER A 61 -7.33 -22.35 -5.46
N LEU A 62 -8.58 -22.25 -5.95
CA LEU A 62 -9.15 -23.23 -6.86
C LEU A 62 -8.38 -23.29 -8.18
N GLN A 63 -8.07 -22.16 -8.80
CA GLN A 63 -7.33 -22.11 -10.08
C GLN A 63 -5.90 -22.64 -9.92
N VAL A 64 -5.20 -22.26 -8.85
CA VAL A 64 -3.87 -22.79 -8.53
C VAL A 64 -3.91 -24.31 -8.35
N SER A 65 -4.90 -24.83 -7.61
CA SER A 65 -5.05 -26.28 -7.39
C SER A 65 -5.35 -27.09 -8.66
N ARG A 66 -5.73 -26.41 -9.75
CA ARG A 66 -6.00 -27.03 -11.05
C ARG A 66 -4.78 -27.01 -11.97
N LYS A 67 -3.69 -26.33 -11.61
CA LYS A 67 -2.46 -26.35 -12.40
C LYS A 67 -1.85 -27.76 -12.33
N PRO A 68 -1.51 -28.40 -13.46
CA PRO A 68 -1.04 -29.80 -13.48
C PRO A 68 0.16 -30.06 -12.55
N LYS A 69 1.14 -29.16 -12.56
CA LYS A 69 2.33 -29.26 -11.69
C LYS A 69 1.99 -29.18 -10.19
N ILE A 70 0.93 -28.45 -9.84
CA ILE A 70 0.46 -28.38 -8.45
C ILE A 70 -0.26 -29.67 -8.07
N GLN A 71 -1.12 -30.20 -8.94
CA GLN A 71 -1.80 -31.48 -8.68
C GLN A 71 -0.82 -32.62 -8.45
N GLU A 72 0.24 -32.68 -9.26
CA GLU A 72 1.33 -33.65 -9.09
C GLU A 72 2.09 -33.41 -7.78
N ALA A 73 2.37 -32.16 -7.43
CA ALA A 73 3.11 -31.81 -6.22
C ALA A 73 2.35 -32.12 -4.92
N ILE A 74 1.04 -31.87 -4.87
CA ILE A 74 0.27 -31.97 -3.63
C ILE A 74 -0.36 -33.35 -3.40
N GLY A 75 -0.46 -34.18 -4.45
CA GLY A 75 -1.18 -35.45 -4.39
C GLY A 75 -2.70 -35.31 -4.55
N SER A 76 -3.34 -36.37 -5.07
CA SER A 76 -4.74 -36.35 -5.48
C SER A 76 -5.76 -36.19 -4.33
N ASP A 77 -5.39 -36.58 -3.12
CA ASP A 77 -6.21 -36.56 -1.90
C ASP A 77 -6.16 -35.21 -1.15
N GLN A 78 -5.08 -34.43 -1.33
CA GLN A 78 -4.87 -33.18 -0.61
C GLN A 78 -5.57 -31.96 -1.23
N GLY A 79 -6.14 -32.09 -2.43
CA GLY A 79 -6.68 -30.95 -3.16
C GLY A 79 -7.70 -30.11 -2.40
N ARG A 80 -8.55 -30.72 -1.54
CA ARG A 80 -9.48 -29.97 -0.69
C ARG A 80 -8.76 -29.18 0.41
N ILE A 81 -7.81 -29.80 1.10
CA ILE A 81 -7.05 -29.19 2.18
C ILE A 81 -6.19 -28.06 1.62
N PHE A 82 -5.44 -28.33 0.53
CA PHE A 82 -4.63 -27.35 -0.17
C PHE A 82 -5.41 -26.08 -0.53
N ARG A 83 -6.58 -26.21 -1.19
CA ARG A 83 -7.41 -25.05 -1.59
C ARG A 83 -7.80 -24.20 -0.40
N LYS A 84 -8.27 -24.84 0.67
CA LYS A 84 -8.62 -24.16 1.91
C LYS A 84 -7.39 -23.42 2.43
N ARG A 85 -6.31 -24.13 2.72
CA ARG A 85 -5.12 -23.54 3.37
C ARG A 85 -4.48 -22.44 2.53
N LEU A 86 -4.49 -22.54 1.21
CA LEU A 86 -3.94 -21.51 0.33
C LEU A 86 -4.77 -20.22 0.42
N SER A 87 -6.11 -20.32 0.47
CA SER A 87 -6.97 -19.15 0.63
C SER A 87 -6.76 -18.48 1.99
N GLU A 88 -6.55 -19.29 3.04
CA GLU A 88 -6.28 -18.81 4.38
C GLU A 88 -4.93 -18.09 4.47
N TRP A 89 -3.91 -18.66 3.84
CA TRP A 89 -2.56 -18.11 3.77
C TRP A 89 -2.53 -16.76 3.05
N MET A 90 -3.18 -16.68 1.88
CA MET A 90 -3.35 -15.40 1.16
C MET A 90 -4.16 -14.39 1.96
N CYS A 91 -5.20 -14.82 2.68
CA CYS A 91 -6.00 -13.91 3.48
C CYS A 91 -5.16 -13.32 4.62
N ARG A 92 -4.37 -14.13 5.33
CA ARG A 92 -3.47 -13.65 6.39
C ARG A 92 -2.42 -12.68 5.84
N ALA A 93 -1.74 -13.07 4.76
CA ALA A 93 -0.71 -12.24 4.13
C ALA A 93 -1.26 -10.90 3.63
N SER A 94 -2.52 -10.87 3.19
CA SER A 94 -3.18 -9.64 2.71
C SER A 94 -3.89 -8.82 3.79
N SER A 95 -3.66 -9.14 5.08
CA SER A 95 -4.30 -8.51 6.23
C SER A 95 -5.84 -8.54 6.14
N GLY A 96 -6.38 -9.66 5.68
CA GLY A 96 -7.82 -9.92 5.64
C GLY A 96 -8.41 -10.21 7.03
N PRO A 97 -9.74 -10.12 7.19
CA PRO A 97 -10.45 -10.37 8.44
C PRO A 97 -10.65 -11.88 8.67
N CYS A 98 -9.58 -12.66 8.50
CA CYS A 98 -9.66 -14.10 8.51
C CYS A 98 -9.55 -14.65 9.93
N ASP A 99 -10.60 -15.32 10.38
CA ASP A 99 -10.59 -16.03 11.65
C ASP A 99 -10.07 -17.45 11.42
N PHE A 100 -8.75 -17.62 11.50
CA PHE A 100 -8.11 -18.92 11.45
C PHE A 100 -7.39 -19.19 12.76
N PRO A 101 -7.54 -20.39 13.33
CA PRO A 101 -6.74 -20.76 14.48
C PRO A 101 -5.26 -20.66 14.09
N SER A 102 -4.44 -20.15 15.01
CA SER A 102 -2.98 -20.11 14.91
C SER A 102 -2.41 -21.53 14.93
N ARG A 103 -2.65 -22.30 13.86
CA ARG A 103 -2.09 -23.64 13.66
C ARG A 103 -0.87 -23.56 12.76
N LYS A 104 -0.21 -24.72 12.61
CA LYS A 104 0.97 -24.97 11.78
C LYS A 104 0.96 -24.18 10.47
N GLU A 105 2.15 -23.80 10.01
CA GLU A 105 2.35 -23.13 8.72
C GLU A 105 1.70 -23.91 7.57
N PHE A 106 1.21 -23.18 6.57
CA PHE A 106 0.58 -23.73 5.37
C PHE A 106 1.40 -24.89 4.77
N PHE A 107 2.71 -24.67 4.58
CA PHE A 107 3.59 -25.64 3.95
C PHE A 107 3.78 -26.92 4.75
N GLN A 108 3.71 -26.84 6.08
CA GLN A 108 3.84 -28.02 6.94
C GLN A 108 2.54 -28.82 6.94
N GLU A 109 1.38 -28.16 6.89
CA GLU A 109 0.09 -28.86 6.86
C GLU A 109 -0.17 -29.53 5.50
N VAL A 110 0.37 -28.98 4.41
CA VAL A 110 0.25 -29.57 3.06
C VAL A 110 1.53 -30.31 2.64
N GLU A 111 2.45 -30.55 3.59
CA GLU A 111 3.70 -31.34 3.41
C GLU A 111 4.57 -30.92 2.21
N LEU A 112 4.65 -29.61 1.93
CA LEU A 112 5.40 -29.08 0.78
C LEU A 112 6.89 -28.91 1.07
N ASN A 113 7.72 -29.59 0.28
CA ASN A 113 9.17 -29.39 0.27
C ASN A 113 9.56 -28.08 -0.44
N PRO A 114 10.80 -27.57 -0.26
CA PRO A 114 11.22 -26.28 -0.84
C PRO A 114 11.09 -26.17 -2.37
N GLY A 115 11.19 -27.28 -3.10
CA GLY A 115 10.92 -27.29 -4.55
C GLY A 115 9.45 -27.05 -4.86
N GLN A 116 8.56 -27.72 -4.14
CA GLN A 116 7.11 -27.57 -4.28
C GLN A 116 6.62 -26.19 -3.82
N GLN A 117 7.26 -25.60 -2.80
CA GLN A 117 6.98 -24.22 -2.38
C GLN A 117 7.27 -23.21 -3.50
N ARG A 118 8.41 -23.34 -4.18
CA ARG A 118 8.72 -22.49 -5.35
C ARG A 118 7.74 -22.69 -6.49
N LEU A 119 7.36 -23.94 -6.77
CA LEU A 119 6.33 -24.25 -7.77
C LEU A 119 4.98 -23.62 -7.41
N LEU A 120 4.60 -23.62 -6.13
CA LEU A 120 3.39 -22.95 -5.66
C LEU A 120 3.44 -21.45 -5.91
N MET A 121 4.54 -20.80 -5.54
CA MET A 121 4.68 -19.36 -5.74
C MET A 121 4.60 -18.98 -7.22
N GLN A 122 5.22 -19.78 -8.10
CA GLN A 122 5.13 -19.59 -9.54
C GLN A 122 3.69 -19.77 -10.05
N ALA A 123 3.01 -20.86 -9.65
CA ALA A 123 1.63 -21.11 -10.06
C ALA A 123 0.67 -20.03 -9.57
N LEU A 124 0.88 -19.49 -8.37
CA LEU A 124 0.10 -18.37 -7.85
C LEU A 124 0.34 -17.10 -8.68
N MET A 125 1.60 -16.76 -8.99
CA MET A 125 1.93 -15.63 -9.85
C MET A 125 1.25 -15.73 -11.23
N GLU A 126 1.28 -16.92 -11.84
CA GLU A 126 0.58 -17.20 -13.11
C GLU A 126 -0.92 -16.95 -12.99
N VAL A 127 -1.58 -17.51 -11.98
CA VAL A 127 -3.03 -17.34 -11.77
C VAL A 127 -3.40 -15.88 -11.52
N LEU A 128 -2.64 -15.16 -10.71
CA LEU A 128 -2.88 -13.73 -10.47
C LEU A 128 -2.75 -12.91 -11.76
N SER A 129 -1.79 -13.28 -12.62
CA SER A 129 -1.62 -12.64 -13.93
C SER A 129 -2.78 -12.96 -14.88
N GLU A 130 -3.15 -14.23 -15.00
CA GLU A 130 -4.25 -14.73 -15.87
C GLU A 130 -5.61 -14.15 -15.48
N THR A 131 -5.81 -13.87 -14.19
CA THR A 131 -7.05 -13.27 -13.66
C THR A 131 -7.09 -11.75 -13.74
N GLY A 132 -6.05 -11.12 -14.29
CA GLY A 132 -6.00 -9.67 -14.50
C GLY A 132 -5.73 -8.85 -13.24
N VAL A 133 -5.23 -9.46 -12.16
CA VAL A 133 -4.82 -8.73 -10.96
C VAL A 133 -3.69 -7.77 -11.35
N PRO A 134 -3.77 -6.45 -11.09
CA PRO A 134 -2.72 -5.51 -11.47
C PRO A 134 -1.35 -5.88 -10.90
N GLU A 135 -0.28 -5.72 -11.68
CA GLU A 135 1.09 -6.09 -11.28
C GLU A 135 1.52 -5.57 -9.90
N PRO A 136 1.25 -4.30 -9.51
CA PRO A 136 1.61 -3.81 -8.18
C PRO A 136 0.93 -4.60 -7.06
N ILE A 137 -0.34 -4.99 -7.26
CA ILE A 137 -1.10 -5.80 -6.29
C ILE A 137 -0.54 -7.23 -6.22
N ARG A 138 -0.13 -7.80 -7.37
CA ARG A 138 0.49 -9.13 -7.43
C ARG A 138 1.81 -9.16 -6.65
N GLN A 139 2.70 -8.21 -6.93
CA GLN A 139 4.00 -8.13 -6.28
C GLN A 139 3.88 -7.92 -4.77
N GLU A 140 2.95 -7.07 -4.34
CA GLU A 140 2.66 -6.85 -2.93
C GLU A 140 2.21 -8.16 -2.25
N LEU A 141 1.25 -8.88 -2.83
CA LEU A 141 0.79 -10.17 -2.29
C LEU A 141 1.92 -11.22 -2.22
N LEU A 142 2.69 -11.37 -3.30
CA LEU A 142 3.79 -12.34 -3.34
C LEU A 142 4.89 -11.99 -2.33
N SER A 143 5.14 -10.69 -2.10
CA SER A 143 6.09 -10.21 -1.09
C SER A 143 5.61 -10.52 0.34
N GLU A 144 4.33 -10.29 0.64
CA GLU A 144 3.77 -10.60 1.95
C GLU A 144 3.77 -12.11 2.22
N LEU A 145 3.44 -12.93 1.21
CA LEU A 145 3.50 -14.39 1.31
C LEU A 145 4.93 -14.90 1.58
N ALA A 146 5.94 -14.29 0.96
CA ALA A 146 7.33 -14.70 1.16
C ALA A 146 7.87 -14.42 2.58
N LYS A 147 7.21 -13.54 3.35
CA LYS A 147 7.57 -13.19 4.73
C LYS A 147 6.81 -14.01 5.78
N SER A 148 5.70 -14.63 5.38
CA SER A 148 4.68 -15.21 6.27
C SER A 148 4.86 -16.69 6.56
#